data_AF-A0A0S7CYG1-F1
#
_entry.id   AF-A0A0S7CYG1-F1
#
_cell.length_a   1.000
_cell.length_b   1.000
_cell.length_c   1.000
_cell.angle_alpha   90.00
_cell.angle_beta   90.00
_cell.angle_gamma   90.00
#
_symmetry.space_group_name_H-M   'P 1'
#
loop_
_entity.id
_entity.type
_entity.pdbx_description
1 polymer ?
#
loop_
_entity_poly.entity_id
_entity_poly.type
_entity_poly.pdbx_seq_one_letter_code
_entity_poly.pdbx_strand_id
1 'polypeptide(L)'
;MRRLAITKRVSLEGVADGWGSDCFALVTPASYAEYIEFSAMKDKTELEAVSYLIDFVKKHLVSGKVNLLDDDGKTVLGELLPEDVDASKDLVDKLFSEIVGVSLDPKALSTATETSPTSEPTTAL
;
A
#
# COMPACT_ATOMS: atom_id res chain seq x y z
N MET A 1 10.42 -19.18 -15.69
CA MET A 1 9.11 -18.50 -15.73
C MET A 1 9.33 -17.12 -16.31
N ARG A 2 8.61 -16.68 -17.35
CA ARG A 2 8.69 -15.32 -17.90
C ARG A 2 7.53 -14.50 -17.34
N ARG A 3 7.79 -13.28 -16.85
CA ARG A 3 6.77 -12.31 -16.41
C ARG A 3 6.92 -11.04 -17.23
N LEU A 4 5.83 -10.31 -17.42
CA LEU A 4 5.88 -8.99 -18.04
C LEU A 4 6.63 -8.03 -17.11
N ALA A 5 7.63 -7.31 -17.63
CA ALA A 5 8.36 -6.29 -16.90
C ALA A 5 7.58 -4.97 -16.92
N ILE A 6 6.44 -4.95 -16.23
CA ILE A 6 5.64 -3.73 -16.08
C ILE A 6 6.07 -3.08 -14.78
N THR A 7 6.80 -1.97 -14.88
CA THR A 7 7.26 -1.20 -13.72
C THR A 7 6.67 0.19 -13.77
N LYS A 8 6.13 0.66 -12.64
CA LYS A 8 5.52 1.97 -12.47
C LYS A 8 6.39 2.80 -11.53
N ARG A 9 6.66 4.05 -11.90
CA ARG A 9 7.28 5.03 -11.01
C ARG A 9 6.21 5.73 -10.18
N VAL A 10 6.37 5.69 -8.87
CA VAL A 10 5.50 6.30 -7.86
C VAL A 10 6.26 7.44 -7.21
N SER A 11 5.68 8.65 -7.25
CA SER A 11 6.22 9.77 -6.47
C SER A 11 5.93 9.54 -4.99
N LEU A 12 6.94 9.78 -4.15
CA LEU A 12 6.83 9.75 -2.69
C LEU A 12 6.80 11.17 -2.09
N GLU A 13 6.60 12.18 -2.93
CA GLU A 13 6.40 13.55 -2.49
C GLU A 13 5.20 13.66 -1.54
N GLY A 14 5.41 14.32 -0.41
CA GLY A 14 4.36 14.51 0.61
C GLY A 14 4.11 13.31 1.52
N VAL A 15 4.84 12.20 1.36
CA VAL A 15 4.80 11.08 2.33
C VAL A 15 5.49 11.45 3.65
N ALA A 16 6.57 12.23 3.57
CA ALA A 16 7.27 12.76 4.73
C ALA A 16 7.80 14.17 4.45
N ASP A 17 7.99 14.95 5.51
CA ASP A 17 8.54 16.30 5.40
C ASP A 17 9.96 16.25 4.79
N GLY A 18 10.21 17.12 3.82
CA GLY A 18 11.49 17.17 3.10
C GLY A 18 11.63 16.15 1.96
N TRP A 19 10.66 15.27 1.73
CA TRP A 19 10.64 14.40 0.56
C TRP A 19 10.09 15.15 -0.65
N GLY A 20 11.01 15.57 -1.53
CA GLY A 20 10.68 16.24 -2.79
C GLY A 20 10.59 15.28 -3.98
N SER A 21 10.66 15.83 -5.19
CA SER A 21 10.57 15.09 -6.47
C SER A 21 11.62 14.00 -6.67
N ASP A 22 12.72 14.06 -5.92
CA ASP A 22 13.81 13.09 -5.96
C ASP A 22 13.48 11.80 -5.19
N CYS A 23 12.43 11.83 -4.35
CA CYS A 23 11.94 10.66 -3.62
C CYS A 23 10.90 9.91 -4.45
N PHE A 24 11.20 8.66 -4.83
CA PHE A 24 10.32 7.83 -5.64
C PHE A 24 10.52 6.34 -5.36
N ALA A 25 9.51 5.55 -5.69
CA ALA A 25 9.63 4.10 -5.77
C ALA A 25 9.32 3.60 -7.18
N LEU A 26 9.99 2.54 -7.58
CA LEU A 26 9.64 1.71 -8.72
C LEU A 26 8.95 0.46 -8.20
N VAL A 27 7.71 0.28 -8.60
CA VAL A 27 6.90 -0.86 -8.17
C VAL A 27 6.39 -1.63 -9.39
N THR A 28 6.20 -2.93 -9.21
CA THR A 28 5.46 -3.75 -10.18
C THR A 28 3.98 -3.71 -9.80
N PRO A 29 3.06 -3.37 -10.72
CA PRO A 29 1.63 -3.45 -10.44
C PRO A 29 1.20 -4.87 -10.08
N ALA A 30 0.16 -4.99 -9.26
CA ALA A 30 -0.45 -6.27 -8.93
C ALA A 30 -0.98 -6.97 -10.18
N SER A 31 -0.78 -8.28 -10.27
CA SER A 31 -1.50 -9.09 -11.24
C SER A 31 -2.98 -9.18 -10.88
N TYR A 32 -3.82 -9.54 -11.86
CA TYR A 32 -5.25 -9.72 -11.61
C TYR A 32 -5.53 -10.84 -10.57
N ALA A 33 -4.68 -11.87 -10.50
CA ALA A 33 -4.78 -12.92 -9.50
C ALA A 33 -4.54 -12.37 -8.08
N GLU A 34 -3.49 -11.56 -7.91
CA GLU A 34 -3.16 -10.91 -6.63
C GLU A 34 -4.24 -9.90 -6.21
N TYR A 35 -4.89 -9.24 -7.17
CA TYR A 35 -6.05 -8.39 -6.90
C TYR A 35 -7.24 -9.18 -6.32
N ILE A 36 -7.53 -10.37 -6.88
CA ILE A 36 -8.59 -11.25 -6.36
C ILE A 36 -8.23 -11.72 -4.94
N GLU A 37 -6.99 -12.13 -4.69
CA GLU A 37 -6.52 -12.52 -3.35
C GLU A 37 -6.70 -11.39 -2.33
N PHE A 38 -6.36 -10.16 -2.71
CA PHE A 38 -6.61 -8.97 -1.87
C PHE A 38 -8.10 -8.75 -1.58
N SER A 39 -8.97 -8.91 -2.58
CA SER A 39 -10.42 -8.69 -2.38
C SER A 39 -11.03 -9.64 -1.34
N ALA A 40 -10.43 -10.82 -1.16
CA ALA A 40 -10.83 -11.83 -0.17
C ALA A 40 -10.21 -11.60 1.23
N MET A 41 -9.29 -10.64 1.39
CA MET A 41 -8.65 -10.32 2.68
C MET A 41 -9.53 -9.49 3.61
N LYS A 42 -10.71 -9.03 3.17
CA LYS A 42 -11.62 -8.17 3.94
C LYS A 42 -12.11 -8.77 5.25
N ASP A 43 -12.02 -10.10 5.38
CA ASP A 43 -12.54 -10.85 6.55
C ASP A 43 -11.44 -11.22 7.57
N LYS A 44 -10.20 -10.75 7.40
CA LYS A 44 -9.08 -11.05 8.31
C LYS A 44 -8.97 -10.05 9.47
N THR A 45 -8.25 -10.44 10.51
CA THR A 45 -7.94 -9.55 11.63
C THR A 45 -7.04 -8.39 11.19
N GLU A 46 -7.14 -7.24 11.85
CA GLU A 46 -6.38 -6.03 11.52
C GLU A 46 -4.86 -6.29 11.46
N LEU A 47 -4.32 -7.08 12.39
CA LEU A 47 -2.90 -7.40 12.47
C LEU A 47 -2.42 -8.28 11.31
N GLU A 48 -3.25 -9.24 10.88
CA GLU A 48 -2.96 -10.08 9.70
C GLU A 48 -3.06 -9.28 8.40
N ALA A 49 -4.01 -8.34 8.33
CA ALA A 49 -4.15 -7.44 7.19
C ALA A 49 -2.94 -6.53 7.04
N VAL A 50 -2.44 -5.95 8.15
CA VAL A 50 -1.25 -5.09 8.15
C VAL A 50 0.00 -5.88 7.73
N SER A 51 0.22 -7.06 8.31
CA SER A 51 1.38 -7.89 7.97
C SER A 51 1.38 -8.27 6.49
N TYR A 52 0.22 -8.64 5.95
CA TYR A 52 0.06 -8.91 4.53
C TYR A 52 0.33 -7.68 3.66
N LEU A 53 -0.19 -6.50 4.02
CA LEU A 53 0.03 -5.27 3.25
C LEU A 53 1.52 -4.97 3.12
N ILE A 54 2.27 -5.07 4.22
CA ILE A 54 3.71 -4.85 4.24
C ILE A 54 4.42 -5.85 3.33
N ASP A 55 4.15 -7.15 3.50
CA ASP A 55 4.78 -8.20 2.68
C ASP A 55 4.44 -8.06 1.19
N PHE A 56 3.20 -7.65 0.90
CA PHE A 56 2.73 -7.40 -0.45
C PHE A 56 3.49 -6.23 -1.09
N VAL A 57 3.66 -5.11 -0.38
CA VAL A 57 4.45 -3.98 -0.89
C VAL A 57 5.91 -4.38 -1.07
N LYS A 58 6.53 -5.06 -0.09
CA LYS A 58 7.92 -5.53 -0.18
C LYS A 58 8.14 -6.45 -1.39
N LYS A 59 7.20 -7.34 -1.69
CA LYS A 59 7.23 -8.23 -2.87
C LYS A 59 7.18 -7.47 -4.20
N HIS A 60 6.44 -6.36 -4.25
CA HIS A 60 6.21 -5.58 -5.47
C HIS A 60 7.20 -4.44 -5.66
N LEU A 61 7.95 -4.06 -4.61
CA LEU A 61 9.02 -3.09 -4.69
C LEU A 61 10.17 -3.62 -5.57
N VAL A 62 10.54 -2.82 -6.57
CA VAL A 62 11.67 -3.11 -7.46
C VAL A 62 12.91 -2.38 -7.00
N SER A 63 12.77 -1.08 -6.74
CA SER A 63 13.80 -0.20 -6.18
C SER A 63 13.17 1.14 -5.82
N GLY A 64 13.93 2.05 -5.21
CA GLY A 64 13.49 3.42 -5.02
C GLY A 64 14.62 4.31 -4.56
N LYS A 65 14.33 5.60 -4.47
CA LYS A 65 15.19 6.56 -3.78
C LYS A 65 14.37 7.31 -2.75
N VAL A 66 14.90 7.41 -1.55
CA VAL A 66 14.28 8.13 -0.43
C VAL A 66 15.35 8.86 0.37
N ASN A 67 14.90 9.81 1.16
CA ASN A 67 15.74 10.51 2.12
C ASN A 67 15.90 9.65 3.38
N LEU A 68 17.13 9.21 3.64
CA LEU A 68 17.54 8.44 4.81
C LEU A 68 18.26 9.34 5.82
N LEU A 69 18.20 8.97 7.09
CA LEU A 69 18.97 9.62 8.14
C LEU A 69 20.29 8.88 8.31
N ASP A 70 21.41 9.59 8.17
CA ASP A 70 22.74 9.02 8.44
C ASP A 70 23.08 9.04 9.94
N ASP A 71 24.20 8.41 10.31
CA ASP A 71 24.68 8.33 11.70
C ASP A 71 25.01 9.71 12.31
N ASP A 72 25.23 10.73 11.48
CA ASP A 72 25.46 12.12 11.88
C ASP A 72 24.14 12.90 12.07
N GLY A 73 22.99 12.27 11.84
CA GLY A 73 21.67 12.91 11.91
C GLY A 73 21.35 13.81 10.71
N LYS A 74 22.06 13.66 9.59
CA LYS A 74 21.79 14.39 8.34
C LYS A 74 20.96 13.54 7.41
N THR A 75 20.17 14.22 6.59
CA THR A 75 19.37 13.59 5.55
C THR A 75 20.19 13.41 4.28
N VAL A 76 20.27 12.18 3.78
CA VAL A 76 20.95 11.81 2.54
C VAL A 76 20.01 11.04 1.62
N LEU A 77 20.13 11.26 0.30
CA LEU A 77 19.33 10.51 -0.66
C LEU A 77 19.94 9.11 -0.84
N GLY A 78 19.23 8.09 -0.35
CA GLY A 78 19.62 6.69 -0.38
C GLY A 78 18.71 5.84 -1.26
N GLU A 79 19.08 4.56 -1.41
CA GLU A 79 18.22 3.56 -2.02
C GLU A 79 17.13 3.12 -1.03
N LEU A 80 15.89 2.96 -1.51
CA LEU A 80 14.80 2.39 -0.73
C LEU A 80 14.89 0.86 -0.76
N LEU A 81 15.18 0.25 0.37
CA LEU A 81 15.24 -1.20 0.52
C LEU A 81 13.87 -1.76 0.95
N PRO A 82 13.59 -3.06 0.69
CA PRO A 82 12.35 -3.68 1.17
C PRO A 82 12.18 -3.59 2.68
N GLU A 83 13.27 -3.62 3.43
CA GLU A 83 13.26 -3.50 4.89
C GLU A 83 12.90 -2.10 5.40
N ASP A 84 13.01 -1.06 4.56
CA ASP A 84 12.58 0.30 4.93
C ASP A 84 11.07 0.52 4.77
N VAL A 85 10.36 -0.39 4.10
CA VAL A 85 8.95 -0.23 3.75
C VAL A 85 8.06 -0.12 4.99
N ASP A 86 8.38 -0.84 6.06
CA ASP A 86 7.59 -0.82 7.31
C ASP A 86 7.93 0.35 8.24
N ALA A 87 8.83 1.24 7.84
CA ALA A 87 9.21 2.42 8.61
C ALA A 87 8.07 3.44 8.78
N SER A 88 7.10 3.46 7.87
CA SER A 88 5.96 4.37 7.93
C SER A 88 4.69 3.76 7.33
N LYS A 89 3.56 3.91 8.03
CA LYS A 89 2.23 3.53 7.55
C LYS A 89 1.88 4.25 6.23
N ASP A 90 2.16 5.55 6.14
CA ASP A 90 1.81 6.35 4.97
C ASP A 90 2.58 5.92 3.72
N LEU A 91 3.83 5.45 3.91
CA LEU A 91 4.63 4.88 2.83
C LEU A 91 4.00 3.58 2.33
N VAL A 92 3.64 2.66 3.23
CA VAL A 92 2.99 1.39 2.88
C VAL A 92 1.67 1.65 2.15
N ASP A 93 0.81 2.50 2.69
CA ASP A 93 -0.51 2.80 2.11
C ASP A 93 -0.39 3.43 0.72
N LYS A 94 0.54 4.37 0.55
CA LYS A 94 0.80 5.03 -0.74
C LYS A 94 1.28 4.03 -1.78
N LEU A 95 2.29 3.22 -1.45
CA LEU A 95 2.83 2.22 -2.37
C LEU A 95 1.78 1.16 -2.70
N PHE A 96 1.05 0.67 -1.70
CA PHE A 96 0.01 -0.33 -1.88
C PHE A 96 -1.10 0.14 -2.82
N SER A 97 -1.62 1.36 -2.60
CA SER A 97 -2.60 2.02 -3.47
C SER A 97 -2.15 2.04 -4.93
N GLU A 98 -0.88 2.37 -5.15
CA GLU A 98 -0.30 2.50 -6.48
C GLU A 98 -0.02 1.15 -7.17
N ILE A 99 0.25 0.10 -6.38
CA ILE A 99 0.43 -1.28 -6.83
C ILE A 99 -0.90 -1.91 -7.23
N VAL A 100 -1.92 -1.81 -6.38
CA VAL A 100 -3.25 -2.40 -6.61
C VAL A 100 -4.07 -1.57 -7.60
N GLY A 101 -3.74 -0.29 -7.77
CA GLY A 101 -4.45 0.62 -8.67
C GLY A 101 -5.79 1.08 -8.12
N VAL A 102 -6.00 0.93 -6.82
CA VAL A 102 -7.19 1.40 -6.10
C VAL A 102 -6.70 2.31 -4.98
N SER A 103 -7.19 3.55 -4.96
CA SER A 103 -6.94 4.44 -3.84
C SER A 103 -7.62 3.85 -2.61
N LEU A 104 -6.85 3.35 -1.64
CA LEU A 104 -7.37 3.03 -0.32
C LEU A 104 -7.92 4.33 0.25
N ASP A 105 -9.24 4.45 0.35
CA ASP A 105 -9.85 5.57 1.05
C ASP A 105 -9.66 5.30 2.56
N PRO A 106 -8.86 6.10 3.29
CA PRO A 106 -8.58 5.85 4.71
C PRO A 106 -9.86 5.86 5.57
N LYS A 107 -10.97 6.43 5.09
CA LYS A 107 -12.27 6.37 5.77
C LYS A 107 -13.00 5.04 5.57
N ALA A 108 -12.71 4.28 4.51
CA ALA A 108 -13.40 3.03 4.22
C ALA A 108 -12.97 1.87 5.13
N LEU A 109 -11.78 1.96 5.74
CA LEU A 109 -11.31 1.00 6.74
C LEU A 109 -11.98 1.21 8.12
N SER A 110 -12.44 2.43 8.42
CA SER A 110 -13.12 2.73 9.69
C SER A 110 -14.64 2.54 9.66
N THR A 111 -15.25 2.34 8.49
CA THR A 111 -16.73 2.25 8.35
C THR A 111 -17.28 0.83 8.24
N ALA A 112 -16.44 -0.21 8.29
CA ALA A 112 -16.92 -1.60 8.27
C ALA A 112 -17.64 -2.05 9.56
N THR A 113 -17.76 -1.19 10.58
CA THR A 113 -18.43 -1.52 11.85
C THR A 113 -19.92 -1.17 11.90
N GLU A 114 -20.47 -0.42 10.94
CA GLU A 114 -21.88 0.01 11.04
C GLU A 114 -22.62 -0.08 9.71
N THR A 115 -22.99 -1.30 9.30
CA THR A 115 -24.34 -1.51 8.73
C THR A 115 -24.63 -3.01 8.61
N SER A 116 -25.33 -3.55 9.62
CA SER A 116 -26.16 -4.74 9.43
C SER A 116 -27.46 -4.31 8.73
N PRO A 117 -27.76 -4.72 7.50
CA PRO A 117 -29.08 -4.55 6.95
C PRO A 117 -29.98 -5.66 7.49
N THR A 118 -30.81 -5.35 8.49
CA THR A 118 -31.98 -6.17 8.80
C THR A 118 -32.92 -6.10 7.61
N SER A 119 -32.89 -7.13 6.77
CA SER A 119 -33.96 -7.45 5.84
C SER A 119 -35.04 -8.20 6.59
N GLU A 120 -36.31 -7.84 6.42
CA GLU A 120 -37.30 -8.72 5.78
C GLU A 120 -38.60 -7.95 5.44
N PRO A 121 -39.41 -8.47 4.49
CA PRO A 121 -40.35 -7.71 3.65
C PRO A 121 -41.84 -8.09 3.88
N THR A 122 -42.73 -7.68 2.94
CA THR A 122 -44.04 -8.31 2.61
C THR A 122 -45.24 -7.82 3.43
N THR A 123 -46.44 -7.49 2.92
CA THR A 123 -47.06 -7.37 1.59
C THR A 123 -48.38 -6.61 1.74
N ALA A 124 -48.82 -5.93 0.68
CA ALA A 124 -50.11 -5.26 0.56
C ALA A 124 -51.32 -6.20 0.69
N LEU A 125 -52.39 -5.71 1.33
CA LEU A 125 -53.80 -5.86 0.92
C LEU A 125 -54.62 -4.71 1.50
#